data_AF-A0A9D2CXB3-F1
#
_entry.id   AF-A0A9D2CXB3-F1
#
_cell.length_a   1.000
_cell.length_b   1.000
_cell.length_c   1.000
_cell.angle_alpha   90.00
_cell.angle_beta   90.00
_cell.angle_gamma   90.00
#
_symmetry.space_group_name_H-M   'P 1'
#
loop_
_entity.id
_entity.type
_entity.pdbx_description
1 polymer ?
#
loop_
_entity_poly.entity_id
_entity_poly.type
_entity_poly.pdbx_seq_one_letter_code
_entity_poly.pdbx_strand_id
1 'polypeptide(L)'
;NDLPLEGYPIYGENIEQAAKRIARELMPKISLRNLHFHFRYYYRDDTANRLVYLFSLELGNSPLPHKEGKLWTLQQIKQDLGKRYFSKFLEYEYEPLREIIYTRERYKES
;
A
#
# COMPACT_ATOMS: atom_id res chain seq x y z
N ASN A 1 -14.38 -0.31 3.84
CA ASN A 1 -13.04 0.08 4.33
C ASN A 1 -12.01 -0.61 3.50
N ASP A 2 -11.01 0.13 3.05
CA ASP A 2 -9.84 -0.45 2.42
C ASP A 2 -9.28 -1.57 3.27
N LEU A 3 -8.78 -2.61 2.60
CA LEU A 3 -8.11 -3.72 3.27
C LEU A 3 -6.94 -3.13 4.07
N PRO A 4 -6.89 -3.33 5.40
CA PRO A 4 -5.80 -2.83 6.20
C PRO A 4 -4.57 -3.69 5.94
N LEU A 5 -3.80 -3.35 4.91
CA LEU A 5 -2.37 -3.72 4.81
C LEU A 5 -1.54 -2.77 5.71
N GLU A 6 -2.09 -2.41 6.85
CA GLU A 6 -1.46 -1.59 7.88
C GLU A 6 -0.98 -2.51 8.99
N GLY A 7 0.26 -2.33 9.43
CA GLY A 7 0.81 -3.08 10.55
C GLY A 7 2.03 -2.40 11.13
N TYR A 8 2.48 -2.91 12.28
CA TYR A 8 3.60 -2.35 13.02
C TYR A 8 4.79 -3.31 12.98
N PRO A 9 6.03 -2.78 12.96
CA PRO A 9 7.21 -3.58 13.24
C PRO A 9 7.15 -4.15 14.66
N ILE A 10 7.53 -5.41 14.81
CA ILE A 10 7.65 -6.06 16.13
C ILE A 10 9.05 -5.78 16.68
N TYR A 11 9.23 -5.86 18.00
CA TYR A 11 10.55 -5.68 18.62
C TYR A 11 11.61 -6.61 18.00
N GLY A 12 12.75 -6.04 17.61
CA GLY A 12 13.85 -6.76 16.94
C GLY A 12 13.67 -6.93 15.42
N GLU A 13 12.55 -6.49 14.85
CA GLU A 13 12.27 -6.54 13.41
C GLU A 13 12.65 -5.21 12.73
N ASN A 14 13.30 -5.26 11.58
CA ASN A 14 13.48 -4.08 10.73
C ASN A 14 12.25 -3.83 9.85
N ILE A 15 12.12 -2.62 9.29
CA ILE A 15 10.93 -2.22 8.52
C ILE A 15 10.66 -3.14 7.32
N GLU A 16 11.70 -3.59 6.64
CA GLU A 16 11.55 -4.49 5.48
C GLU A 16 11.06 -5.87 5.91
N GLN A 17 11.57 -6.41 7.01
CA GLN A 17 11.10 -7.66 7.60
C GLN A 17 9.62 -7.56 8.00
N ALA A 18 9.23 -6.45 8.64
CA ALA A 18 7.85 -6.19 9.02
C ALA A 18 6.93 -6.14 7.80
N ALA A 19 7.30 -5.39 6.76
CA ALA A 19 6.54 -5.31 5.52
C ALA A 19 6.39 -6.68 4.85
N LYS A 20 7.47 -7.48 4.81
CA LYS A 20 7.44 -8.85 4.27
C LYS A 20 6.55 -9.79 5.09
N ARG A 21 6.55 -9.68 6.42
CA ARG A 21 5.70 -10.47 7.31
C ARG A 21 4.23 -10.12 7.12
N ILE A 22 3.88 -8.83 7.17
CA ILE A 22 2.49 -8.35 6.97
C ILE A 22 1.97 -8.78 5.59
N ALA A 23 2.78 -8.65 4.55
CA ALA A 23 2.42 -9.11 3.20
C ALA A 23 2.17 -10.63 3.14
N ARG A 24 2.93 -11.44 3.88
CA ARG A 24 2.74 -12.90 3.96
C ARG A 24 1.53 -13.31 4.79
N GLU A 25 1.20 -12.59 5.84
CA GLU A 25 0.01 -12.84 6.66
C GLU A 25 -1.26 -12.72 5.81
N LEU A 26 -1.32 -11.69 4.95
CA LEU A 26 -2.43 -11.49 4.01
C LEU A 26 -2.34 -12.35 2.76
N MET A 27 -1.12 -12.62 2.26
CA MET A 27 -0.89 -13.41 1.05
C MET A 27 0.21 -14.46 1.27
N PRO A 28 -0.10 -15.63 1.85
CA PRO A 28 0.94 -16.61 2.21
C PRO A 28 1.76 -17.12 1.01
N LYS A 29 1.16 -17.13 -0.18
CA LYS A 29 1.75 -17.67 -1.41
C LYS A 29 2.36 -16.61 -2.33
N ILE A 30 2.37 -15.33 -1.93
CA ILE A 30 2.85 -14.28 -2.83
C ILE A 30 4.38 -14.23 -2.91
N SER A 31 4.88 -13.97 -4.12
CA SER A 31 6.26 -13.57 -4.33
C SER A 31 6.48 -12.15 -3.80
N LEU A 32 7.34 -12.01 -2.78
CA LEU A 32 7.74 -10.71 -2.24
C LEU A 32 8.86 -10.03 -3.04
N ARG A 33 9.28 -10.60 -4.18
CA ARG A 33 10.34 -10.02 -5.03
C ARG A 33 9.98 -8.62 -5.53
N ASN A 34 8.68 -8.36 -5.71
CA ASN A 34 8.16 -7.09 -6.20
C ASN A 34 7.57 -6.24 -5.06
N LEU A 35 8.06 -6.43 -3.83
CA LEU A 35 7.75 -5.53 -2.72
C LEU A 35 8.70 -4.32 -2.82
N HIS A 36 8.12 -3.13 -2.98
CA HIS A 36 8.88 -1.93 -3.23
C HIS A 36 8.56 -0.87 -2.19
N PHE A 37 9.61 -0.38 -1.54
CA PHE A 37 9.53 0.82 -0.72
C PHE A 37 9.42 2.06 -1.61
N HIS A 38 8.57 3.00 -1.22
CA HIS A 38 8.34 4.25 -1.94
C HIS A 38 8.88 5.45 -1.20
N PHE A 39 8.29 5.76 -0.05
CA PHE A 39 8.69 6.89 0.77
C PHE A 39 8.24 6.68 2.23
N ARG A 40 8.79 7.51 3.11
CA ARG A 40 8.37 7.62 4.50
C ARG A 40 7.88 9.03 4.78
N TYR A 41 6.92 9.17 5.67
CA TYR A 41 6.42 10.48 6.07
C TYR A 41 5.94 10.46 7.52
N TYR A 42 5.94 11.63 8.15
CA TYR A 42 5.34 11.80 9.47
C TYR A 42 3.86 12.11 9.28
N TYR A 43 3.02 11.26 9.85
CA TYR A 43 1.59 11.51 9.97
C TYR A 43 1.29 11.89 11.41
N ARG A 44 0.74 13.10 11.59
CA ARG A 44 0.32 13.60 12.90
C ARG A 44 -1.15 13.96 12.85
N ASP A 45 -1.92 13.38 13.75
CA ASP A 45 -3.25 13.84 14.09
C ASP A 45 -3.33 14.16 15.59
N ASP A 46 -4.52 14.57 16.06
CA ASP A 46 -4.76 14.94 17.46
C ASP A 46 -4.53 13.78 18.45
N THR A 47 -4.48 12.55 17.95
CA THR A 47 -4.43 11.30 18.75
C THR A 47 -3.15 10.48 18.55
N ALA A 48 -2.40 10.73 17.47
CA ALA A 48 -1.28 9.89 17.08
C ALA A 48 -0.20 10.68 16.34
N ASN A 49 1.05 10.36 16.67
CA ASN A 49 2.25 10.79 15.94
C ASN A 49 2.93 9.53 15.39
N ARG A 50 2.78 9.27 14.10
CA ARG A 50 3.23 8.03 13.44
C ARG A 50 4.24 8.35 12.35
N LEU A 51 5.31 7.55 12.29
CA LEU A 51 6.20 7.51 11.14
C LEU A 51 5.73 6.37 10.22
N VAL A 52 5.17 6.74 9.08
CA VAL A 52 4.58 5.80 8.12
C VAL A 52 5.60 5.47 7.04
N TYR A 53 5.71 4.18 6.71
CA TYR A 53 6.53 3.68 5.61
C TYR A 53 5.62 3.05 4.57
N LEU A 54 5.62 3.61 3.36
CA LEU A 54 4.74 3.15 2.30
C LEU A 54 5.44 2.14 1.40
N PHE A 55 4.78 1.01 1.19
CA PHE A 55 5.23 -0.05 0.30
C PHE A 55 4.13 -0.38 -0.71
N SER A 56 4.51 -0.76 -1.94
CA SER A 56 3.61 -1.43 -2.89
C SER A 56 4.09 -2.83 -3.21
N LEU A 57 3.15 -3.75 -3.39
CA LEU A 57 3.42 -5.09 -3.87
C LEU A 57 2.77 -5.29 -5.25
N GLU A 58 3.58 -5.59 -6.25
CA GLU A 58 3.05 -5.91 -7.58
C GLU A 58 2.71 -7.39 -7.68
N LEU A 59 1.42 -7.69 -7.90
CA LEU A 59 0.90 -9.05 -7.85
C LEU A 59 1.08 -9.83 -9.16
N GLY A 60 1.28 -9.15 -10.30
CA GLY A 60 1.33 -9.78 -11.62
C GLY A 60 0.10 -10.67 -11.87
N ASN A 61 0.33 -11.94 -12.23
CA ASN A 61 -0.73 -12.95 -12.40
C ASN A 61 -1.09 -13.72 -11.12
N SER A 62 -0.58 -13.29 -9.96
CA SER A 62 -0.84 -13.99 -8.70
C SER A 62 -2.32 -13.85 -8.29
N PRO A 63 -2.94 -14.91 -7.76
CA PRO A 63 -4.32 -14.84 -7.31
C PRO A 63 -4.46 -13.85 -6.15
N LEU A 64 -5.51 -13.03 -6.21
CA LEU A 64 -5.83 -12.04 -5.20
C LEU A 64 -6.16 -12.70 -3.86
N PRO A 65 -5.77 -12.11 -2.73
CA PRO A 65 -5.84 -12.75 -1.42
C PRO A 65 -7.23 -12.78 -0.79
N HIS A 66 -8.20 -12.03 -1.32
CA HIS A 66 -9.56 -12.00 -0.80
C HIS A 66 -10.61 -11.88 -1.91
N LYS A 67 -11.61 -12.75 -1.86
CA LYS A 67 -12.78 -12.73 -2.75
C LYS A 67 -13.79 -11.62 -2.38
N GLU A 68 -13.64 -11.00 -1.21
CA GLU A 68 -14.61 -10.03 -0.67
C GLU A 68 -14.17 -8.56 -0.82
N GLY A 69 -12.97 -8.31 -1.35
CA GLY A 69 -12.46 -6.97 -1.62
C GLY A 69 -12.74 -6.52 -3.06
N LYS A 70 -13.24 -5.30 -3.24
CA LYS A 70 -13.36 -4.69 -4.57
C LYS A 70 -11.98 -4.22 -5.04
N LEU A 71 -11.59 -4.58 -6.26
CA LEU A 71 -10.47 -3.96 -6.94
C LEU A 71 -10.88 -2.60 -7.50
N TRP A 72 -10.02 -1.61 -7.31
CA TRP A 72 -10.25 -0.26 -7.76
C TRP A 72 -9.22 0.14 -8.80
N THR A 73 -9.67 0.78 -9.88
CA THR A 73 -8.75 1.44 -10.81
C THR A 73 -8.29 2.78 -10.24
N LEU A 74 -7.12 3.28 -10.66
CA LEU A 74 -6.63 4.60 -10.24
C LEU A 74 -7.64 5.73 -10.51
N GLN A 75 -8.42 5.61 -11.58
CA GLN A 75 -9.48 6.56 -11.93
C GLN A 75 -10.66 6.47 -10.98
N GLN A 76 -11.10 5.26 -10.61
CA GLN A 76 -12.18 5.09 -9.64
C GLN A 76 -11.78 5.61 -8.26
N ILE A 77 -10.54 5.33 -7.82
CA ILE A 77 -10.02 5.88 -6.56
C ILE A 77 -10.09 7.40 -6.60
N LYS A 78 -9.58 8.03 -7.66
CA LYS A 78 -9.63 9.50 -7.85
C LYS A 78 -11.05 10.06 -7.72
N GLN A 79 -12.01 9.40 -8.34
CA GLN A 79 -13.40 9.84 -8.37
C GLN A 79 -14.09 9.73 -7.01
N ASP A 80 -13.62 8.82 -6.16
CA ASP A 80 -14.20 8.51 -4.85
C ASP A 80 -13.38 9.05 -3.67
N LEU A 81 -12.30 9.81 -3.92
CA LEU A 81 -11.57 10.58 -2.90
C LEU A 81 -12.50 11.56 -2.18
N GLY A 82 -12.39 11.63 -0.85
CA GLY A 82 -13.16 12.55 -0.01
C GLY A 82 -14.61 12.11 0.24
N LYS A 83 -15.07 11.01 -0.38
CA LYS A 83 -16.38 10.41 -0.12
C LYS A 83 -16.38 9.44 1.06
N ARG A 84 -15.26 9.34 1.80
CA ARG A 84 -15.06 8.46 2.96
C ARG A 84 -15.18 6.96 2.65
N TYR A 85 -15.00 6.56 1.39
CA TYR A 85 -14.85 5.14 1.03
C TYR A 85 -13.49 4.58 1.44
N PHE A 86 -12.48 5.46 1.45
CA PHE A 86 -11.09 5.12 1.67
C PHE A 86 -10.60 5.56 3.06
N SER A 87 -9.52 4.94 3.54
CA SER A 87 -8.86 5.41 4.77
C SER A 87 -8.23 6.79 4.55
N LYS A 88 -8.09 7.59 5.62
CA LYS A 88 -7.41 8.89 5.55
C LYS A 88 -5.97 8.78 5.05
N PHE A 89 -5.31 7.64 5.32
CA PHE A 89 -3.96 7.36 4.82
C PHE A 89 -3.97 7.20 3.30
N LEU A 90 -4.88 6.39 2.74
CA LEU A 90 -4.95 6.20 1.30
C LEU A 90 -5.32 7.50 0.56
N GLU A 91 -6.23 8.31 1.11
CA GLU A 91 -6.56 9.61 0.54
C GLU A 91 -5.34 10.55 0.51
N TYR A 92 -4.50 10.53 1.54
CA TYR A 92 -3.26 11.32 1.61
C TYR A 92 -2.16 10.78 0.68
N GLU A 93 -2.04 9.46 0.58
CA GLU A 93 -1.01 8.76 -0.18
C GLU A 93 -1.33 8.66 -1.68
N TYR A 94 -2.57 8.91 -2.09
CA TYR A 94 -3.02 8.72 -3.47
C TYR A 94 -2.19 9.47 -4.50
N GLU A 95 -2.00 10.78 -4.33
CA GLU A 95 -1.26 11.61 -5.31
C GLU A 95 0.19 11.14 -5.50
N PRO A 96 1.02 10.96 -4.44
CA PRO A 96 2.36 10.45 -4.62
C PRO A 96 2.39 9.01 -5.16
N LEU A 97 1.44 8.14 -4.76
CA LEU A 97 1.32 6.80 -5.33
C LEU A 97 1.01 6.84 -6.83
N ARG A 98 0.12 7.73 -7.27
CA ARG A 98 -0.26 7.88 -8.68
C ARG A 98 0.96 8.23 -9.53
N GLU A 99 1.76 9.19 -9.09
CA GLU A 99 2.97 9.63 -9.79
C GLU A 99 4.03 8.52 -9.84
N ILE A 100 4.21 7.77 -8.75
CA ILE A 100 5.15 6.65 -8.71
C ILE A 100 4.73 5.53 -9.66
N ILE A 101 3.44 5.16 -9.64
CA ILE A 101 2.90 4.14 -10.53
C ILE A 101 3.03 4.59 -11.99
N TYR A 102 2.61 5.82 -12.32
CA TYR A 102 2.70 6.35 -13.69
C TYR A 102 4.14 6.36 -14.20
N THR A 103 5.07 6.85 -13.37
CA THR A 103 6.50 6.87 -13.68
C THR A 103 7.01 5.46 -13.96
N ARG A 104 6.71 4.49 -13.08
CA ARG A 104 7.13 3.11 -13.25
C ARG A 104 6.60 2.46 -14.52
N GLU A 105 5.31 2.59 -14.79
CA GLU A 105 4.71 1.99 -15.99
C GLU A 105 5.35 2.57 -17.26
N ARG A 106 5.62 3.87 -17.29
CA ARG A 106 6.33 4.51 -18.42
C ARG A 106 7.73 3.95 -18.66
N TYR A 107 8.48 3.61 -17.61
CA TYR A 107 9.83 3.04 -17.72
C TYR A 107 9.84 1.51 -17.84
N LYS A 108 8.72 0.81 -17.64
CA LYS A 108 8.59 -0.63 -17.96
C LYS A 108 8.38 -0.88 -19.46
N GLU A 109 7.82 0.10 -20.16
CA GLU A 109 7.54 0.04 -21.61
C GLU A 109 8.73 0.48 -22.50
N SER A 110 9.84 0.93 -21.92
CA SER A 110 11.10 1.26 -22.63
C SER A 110 12.17 0.19 -22.43
#